data_AF-A0A966C870-F1
#
_entry.id   AF-A0A966C870-F1
#
_cell.length_a   1.000
_cell.length_b   1.000
_cell.length_c   1.000
_cell.angle_alpha   90.00
_cell.angle_beta   90.00
_cell.angle_gamma   90.00
#
_symmetry.space_group_name_H-M   'P 1'
#
loop_
_entity.id
_entity.type
_entity.pdbx_description
1 polymer ?
#
loop_
_entity_poly.entity_id
_entity_poly.type
_entity_poly.pdbx_seq_one_letter_code
_entity_poly.pdbx_strand_id
1 'polypeptide(L)' 'MFGLFEPAHRRVKDEREVGHYFNKYGEDALAVLQQRASDKELSARDRRHWRRLARKARRQESEWLDSLKSS' A
#
# COMPACT_ATOMS: atom_id res chain seq x y z
N MET A 1 -25.94 -4.34 -5.12
CA MET A 1 -24.89 -4.76 -4.16
C MET A 1 -23.97 -5.72 -4.88
N PHE A 2 -22.75 -5.33 -5.26
CA PHE A 2 -21.83 -6.22 -5.97
C PHE A 2 -20.39 -6.01 -5.49
N GLY A 3 -19.73 -7.11 -5.11
CA GLY A 3 -18.27 -7.19 -5.00
C GLY A 3 -17.71 -7.37 -3.59
N LEU A 4 -18.10 -8.43 -2.87
CA LEU A 4 -17.38 -8.88 -1.67
C LEU A 4 -15.95 -9.38 -1.97
N PHE A 5 -15.59 -9.53 -3.25
CA PHE A 5 -14.27 -9.97 -3.69
C PHE A 5 -13.61 -8.89 -4.56
N GLU A 6 -12.49 -8.34 -4.08
CA GLU A 6 -11.61 -7.54 -4.93
C GLU A 6 -11.03 -8.46 -6.01
N PRO A 7 -11.04 -8.05 -7.30
CA PRO A 7 -10.49 -8.90 -8.36
C PRO A 7 -9.04 -9.28 -8.06
N ALA A 8 -8.68 -10.55 -8.25
CA ALA A 8 -7.37 -11.07 -7.89
C ALA A 8 -6.22 -10.28 -8.54
N HIS A 9 -6.41 -9.81 -9.78
CA HIS A 9 -5.45 -8.97 -10.49
C HIS A 9 -5.15 -7.64 -9.76
N ARG A 10 -6.16 -7.04 -9.12
CA ARG A 10 -6.00 -5.78 -8.39
C ARG A 10 -5.25 -6.00 -7.08
N ARG A 11 -5.51 -7.13 -6.43
CA ARG A 11 -4.77 -7.53 -5.24
C ARG A 11 -3.28 -7.69 -5.54
N VAL A 12 -2.93 -8.51 -6.54
CA VAL A 12 -1.52 -8.73 -6.92
C VAL A 12 -0.83 -7.42 -7.34
N LYS A 13 -1.53 -6.56 -8.08
CA LYS A 13 -0.98 -5.26 -8.47
C LYS A 13 -0.69 -4.37 -7.25
N ASP A 14 -1.63 -4.26 -6.33
CA ASP A 14 -1.46 -3.45 -5.12
C ASP A 14 -0.33 -4.01 -4.24
N GLU A 15 -0.21 -5.35 -4.11
CA GLU A 15 0.87 -5.99 -3.35
C GLU A 15 2.24 -5.68 -3.96
N ARG A 16 2.37 -5.77 -5.29
CA ARG A 16 3.61 -5.36 -6.00
C ARG A 16 3.94 -3.89 -5.78
N GLU A 17 2.93 -3.03 -5.83
CA GLU A 17 3.12 -1.59 -5.63
C GLU A 17 3.57 -1.30 -4.19
N VAL A 18 2.91 -1.87 -3.19
CA VAL A 18 3.32 -1.75 -1.78
C VAL A 18 4.75 -2.25 -1.58
N GLY A 19 5.11 -3.41 -2.12
CA GLY A 19 6.47 -3.93 -2.07
C GLY A 19 7.50 -2.99 -2.70
N HIS A 20 7.15 -2.33 -3.82
CA HIS A 20 8.00 -1.30 -4.42
C HIS A 20 8.25 -0.12 -3.48
N TYR A 21 7.24 0.34 -2.73
CA TYR A 21 7.41 1.42 -1.76
C TYR A 21 8.27 1.00 -0.57
N PHE A 22 8.08 -0.20 -0.01
CA PHE A 22 8.96 -0.71 1.04
C PHE A 22 10.40 -0.87 0.55
N ASN A 23 10.63 -1.35 -0.66
CA ASN A 23 11.98 -1.42 -1.23
C ASN A 23 12.63 -0.05 -1.45
N LYS A 24 11.82 0.97 -1.79
CA LYS A 24 12.33 2.31 -2.11
C LYS A 24 12.52 3.21 -0.89
N TYR A 25 11.61 3.13 0.08
CA TYR A 25 11.54 4.04 1.23
C TYR A 25 11.73 3.33 2.57
N GLY A 26 11.84 1.99 2.59
CA GLY A 26 12.00 1.23 3.84
C GLY A 26 10.85 1.45 4.81
N GLU A 27 11.18 1.74 6.05
CA GLU A 27 10.24 2.02 7.15
C GLU A 27 9.33 3.23 6.84
N ASP A 28 9.80 4.20 6.06
CA ASP A 28 9.04 5.40 5.70
C ASP A 28 7.94 5.14 4.65
N ALA A 29 7.91 3.95 4.03
CA ALA A 29 6.95 3.61 2.99
C ALA A 29 5.49 3.88 3.40
N LEU A 30 5.15 3.57 4.66
CA LEU A 30 3.82 3.82 5.21
C LEU A 30 3.50 5.30 5.31
N ALA A 31 4.44 6.11 5.80
CA ALA A 31 4.27 7.55 5.93
C ALA A 31 4.08 8.19 4.54
N VAL A 32 4.89 7.79 3.55
CA VAL A 32 4.79 8.26 2.16
C VAL A 32 3.42 7.94 1.55
N LEU A 33 2.94 6.71 1.72
CA LEU A 33 1.63 6.30 1.20
C LEU A 33 0.48 7.05 1.89
N GLN A 34 0.58 7.30 3.20
CA GLN A 34 -0.41 8.07 3.95
C GLN A 34 -0.43 9.56 3.57
N GLN A 35 0.74 10.15 3.31
CA GLN A 35 0.85 11.52 2.83
C GLN A 35 0.16 11.67 1.48
N ARG A 36 0.44 10.79 0.52
CA ARG A 36 -0.25 10.76 -0.79
C ARG A 36 -1.76 10.53 -0.66
N ALA A 37 -2.20 9.72 0.30
CA ALA A 37 -3.62 9.51 0.55
C ALA A 37 -4.35 10.76 1.09
N SER A 38 -3.60 11.71 1.64
CA SER A 38 -4.10 12.93 2.28
C SER A 38 -3.87 14.18 1.44
N ASP A 39 -3.09 14.06 0.36
CA ASP A 39 -2.79 15.14 -0.57
C ASP A 39 -4.05 15.67 -1.26
N LYS A 40 -4.39 16.94 -1.00
CA LYS A 40 -5.60 17.58 -1.49
C LYS A 40 -5.52 17.95 -2.98
N GLU A 41 -4.30 18.03 -3.52
CA GLU A 41 -4.07 18.30 -4.94
C GLU A 41 -4.42 17.08 -5.81
N LEU A 42 -4.46 15.88 -5.20
CA LEU A 42 -4.85 14.66 -5.88
C LEU A 42 -6.37 14.51 -5.99
N SER A 43 -6.79 13.92 -7.11
CA SER A 43 -8.18 13.55 -7.33
C SER A 43 -8.71 12.64 -6.21
N ALA A 44 -10.02 12.69 -5.96
CA ALA A 44 -10.64 11.81 -4.98
C ALA A 44 -10.45 10.32 -5.31
N ARG A 45 -10.30 9.96 -6.59
CA ARG A 45 -10.02 8.60 -7.05
C ARG A 45 -8.62 8.16 -6.63
N ASP A 46 -7.63 9.02 -6.85
CA ASP A 46 -6.23 8.71 -6.54
C ASP A 46 -6.01 8.66 -5.04
N ARG A 47 -6.57 9.60 -4.28
CA ARG A 47 -6.56 9.52 -2.80
C ARG A 47 -7.16 8.22 -2.27
N ARG A 48 -8.25 7.71 -2.87
CA ARG A 48 -8.83 6.41 -2.49
C ARG A 48 -7.90 5.24 -2.84
N HIS A 49 -7.16 5.34 -3.95
CA HIS A 49 -6.16 4.35 -4.31
C HIS A 49 -4.99 4.35 -3.31
N TRP A 50 -4.39 5.51 -3.04
CA TRP A 50 -3.32 5.64 -2.04
C TRP A 50 -3.75 5.20 -0.64
N ARG A 51 -4.98 5.54 -0.22
CA ARG A 51 -5.54 5.07 1.07
C ARG A 51 -5.65 3.55 1.12
N ARG A 52 -5.96 2.89 0.00
CA ARG A 52 -6.00 1.42 -0.09
C ARG A 52 -4.60 0.83 0.03
N LEU A 53 -3.63 1.39 -0.68
CA LEU A 53 -2.23 0.96 -0.59
C LEU A 53 -1.69 1.14 0.83
N ALA A 54 -1.92 2.28 1.47
CA ALA A 54 -1.50 2.52 2.86
C ALA A 54 -2.10 1.49 3.84
N ARG A 55 -3.38 1.09 3.65
CA ARG A 55 -4.01 0.05 4.46
C ARG A 55 -3.39 -1.33 4.23
N LYS A 56 -3.00 -1.65 2.99
CA LYS A 56 -2.32 -2.91 2.66
C LYS A 56 -0.89 -2.93 3.18
N ALA A 57 -0.16 -1.83 3.01
CA ALA A 57 1.18 -1.63 3.56
C ALA A 57 1.21 -1.86 5.06
N ARG A 58 0.21 -1.36 5.82
CA ARG A 58 0.13 -1.60 7.26
C ARG A 58 -0.05 -3.07 7.65
N ARG A 59 -0.67 -3.87 6.79
CA ARG A 59 -0.80 -5.32 7.01
C ARG A 59 0.48 -6.06 6.64
N GLN A 60 1.20 -5.58 5.63
CA GLN A 60 2.45 -6.17 5.15
C GLN A 60 3.69 -5.69 5.90
N GLU A 61 3.58 -4.62 6.70
CA GLU A 61 4.68 -4.05 7.47
C GLU A 61 5.34 -5.10 8.38
N SER A 62 4.56 -5.89 9.11
CA SER A 62 5.10 -6.96 9.95
C SER A 62 5.78 -8.05 9.14
N GLU A 63 5.17 -8.46 8.02
CA GLU A 63 5.75 -9.47 7.11
C GLU A 63 7.07 -9.00 6.51
N TRP A 64 7.14 -7.72 6.12
CA TRP A 64 8.34 -7.11 5.60
C TRP A 64 9.44 -6.99 6.67
N LEU A 65 9.12 -6.50 7.86
CA LEU A 65 10.06 -6.43 8.99
C LEU A 65 10.61 -7.82 9.37
N ASP A 66 9.78 -8.85 9.34
CA ASP A 66 10.22 -10.21 9.63
C ASP A 66 11.10 -10.78 8.51
N SER A 67 10.84 -10.41 7.24
CA SER A 67 11.72 -10.77 6.13
C SER A 67 13.12 -10.15 6.23
N LEU A 68 13.24 -8.95 6.80
CA LEU A 68 14.53 -8.29 7.05
C LEU A 68 15.32 -8.97 8.16
N LYS A 69 14.66 -9.46 9.22
CA LYS A 69 15.34 -10.19 10.32
C LYS A 69 15.82 -11.58 9.90
N SER A 70 15.22 -12.13 8.86
CA SER A 70 15.50 -13.48 8.36
C SER A 70 16.54 -13.50 7.23
N SER A 71 17.07 -12.33 6.84
CA SER A 71 18.11 -12.14 5.82
C SER A 71 19.45 -11.78 6.47
#